data_AF-A0A7V9L2V9-F1
#
_entry.id   AF-A0A7V9L2V9-F1
#
_cell.length_a   1.000
_cell.length_b   1.000
_cell.length_c   1.000
_cell.angle_alpha   90.00
_cell.angle_beta   90.00
_cell.angle_gamma   90.00
#
_symmetry.space_group_name_H-M   'P 1'
#
loop_
_entity.id
_entity.type
_entity.pdbx_description
1 polymer ?
#
loop_
_entity_poly.entity_id
_entity_poly.type
_entity_poly.pdbx_seq_one_letter_code
_entity_poly.pdbx_strand_id
1 'polypeptide(L)'
;DYTINFGGQSLPQHEDGDNGAFKTNCGMTKKFLEPSDANMGTTLACRANVGTSGPGFEMPLLMSKWALSERMMDGTNAGFLRDDDALLGVIYLTDENDASNDTNNWVIGTTGGEPAPNWNPADQVQFFDALKGNRTKWAAGVIAGDGNCSSNFGDAVDAVRLKEFVELANGNGTTQATFSSICAGDLTIGLQNILNTFQTACGNIIL
;
A
#
# COMPACT_ATOMS: atom_id res chain seq x y z
N ASP A 1 14.48 7.61 9.64
CA ASP A 1 15.92 7.95 9.41
C ASP A 1 16.77 6.72 9.28
N TYR A 2 17.80 6.78 8.42
CA TYR A 2 18.73 5.68 8.19
C TYR A 2 20.15 6.17 7.96
N THR A 3 21.12 5.25 8.00
CA THR A 3 22.53 5.56 7.70
C THR A 3 23.04 4.65 6.59
N ILE A 4 23.67 5.23 5.57
CA ILE A 4 24.39 4.45 4.56
C ILE A 4 25.84 4.28 5.02
N ASN A 5 26.30 3.03 5.14
CA ASN A 5 27.66 2.69 5.55
C ASN A 5 28.47 2.18 4.35
N PHE A 6 29.54 2.90 4.03
CA PHE A 6 30.46 2.60 2.92
C PHE A 6 31.74 1.86 3.37
N GLY A 7 31.69 1.09 4.47
CA GLY A 7 32.84 0.30 4.92
C GLY A 7 33.98 1.18 5.47
N GLY A 8 33.61 2.23 6.22
CA GLY A 8 34.56 3.17 6.83
C GLY A 8 34.07 4.62 6.87
N GLN A 9 32.98 4.92 6.15
CA GLN A 9 32.27 6.20 6.21
C GLN A 9 30.78 5.95 6.38
N SER A 10 30.13 6.78 7.20
CA SER A 10 28.69 6.73 7.45
C SER A 10 28.07 8.05 7.02
N LEU A 11 27.08 7.98 6.13
CA LEU A 11 26.29 9.12 5.71
C LEU A 11 24.89 8.99 6.31
N PRO A 12 24.50 9.87 7.26
CA PRO A 12 23.13 9.90 7.74
C PRO A 12 22.21 10.35 6.61
N GLN A 13 21.02 9.76 6.56
CA GLN A 13 19.95 10.07 5.64
C GLN A 13 18.69 10.36 6.45
N HIS A 14 17.95 11.38 6.04
CA HIS A 14 16.67 11.72 6.63
C HIS A 14 15.55 11.19 5.76
N GLU A 15 14.55 10.57 6.38
CA GLU A 15 13.35 10.13 5.67
C GLU A 15 12.30 11.25 5.71
N ASP A 16 12.13 11.95 4.59
CA ASP A 16 11.11 12.99 4.42
C ASP A 16 9.74 12.43 4.00
N GLY A 17 9.52 11.12 4.21
CA GLY A 17 8.28 10.43 3.83
C GLY A 17 7.07 10.93 4.63
N ASP A 18 5.91 10.97 3.99
CA ASP A 18 4.67 11.45 4.62
C ASP A 18 4.09 10.49 5.67
N ASN A 19 4.65 9.28 5.80
CA ASN A 19 4.30 8.32 6.85
C ASN A 19 2.78 8.10 6.93
N GLY A 20 2.17 7.77 5.78
CA GLY A 20 0.73 7.54 5.61
C GLY A 20 -0.14 8.81 5.48
N ALA A 21 0.42 10.02 5.61
CA ALA A 21 -0.36 11.25 5.46
C ALA A 21 -0.75 11.50 4.01
N PHE A 22 -2.03 11.79 3.77
CA PHE A 22 -2.50 12.18 2.45
C PHE A 22 -2.12 13.63 2.12
N LYS A 23 -1.70 13.86 0.88
CA LYS A 23 -1.24 15.18 0.42
C LYS A 23 -2.41 16.09 0.02
N THR A 24 -2.29 17.34 0.41
CA THR A 24 -3.08 18.45 -0.16
C THR A 24 -2.28 19.09 -1.28
N ASN A 25 -2.33 18.48 -2.46
CA ASN A 25 -1.62 18.95 -3.67
C ASN A 25 -2.57 18.98 -4.89
N CYS A 26 -2.01 19.27 -6.06
CA CYS A 26 -2.75 19.27 -7.33
C CYS A 26 -3.95 20.22 -7.37
N GLY A 27 -3.86 21.36 -6.67
CA GLY A 27 -4.92 22.38 -6.62
C GLY A 27 -6.15 22.00 -5.80
N MET A 28 -6.12 20.86 -5.10
CA MET A 28 -7.22 20.39 -4.26
C MET A 28 -7.13 20.96 -2.85
N THR A 29 -8.27 21.29 -2.25
CA THR A 29 -8.37 21.74 -0.85
C THR A 29 -8.54 20.59 0.14
N LYS A 30 -9.14 19.47 -0.31
CA LYS A 30 -9.30 18.24 0.47
C LYS A 30 -8.09 17.31 0.29
N LYS A 31 -7.87 16.41 1.25
CA LYS A 31 -6.78 15.42 1.22
C LYS A 31 -7.12 14.12 0.50
N PHE A 32 -8.39 13.84 0.27
CA PHE A 32 -8.87 12.67 -0.47
C PHE A 32 -9.93 13.10 -1.49
N LEU A 33 -10.21 12.22 -2.44
CA LEU A 33 -11.19 12.46 -3.51
C LEU A 33 -12.55 11.87 -3.12
N GLU A 34 -13.61 12.59 -3.46
CA GLU A 34 -15.00 12.15 -3.31
C GLU A 34 -15.61 11.77 -4.67
N PRO A 35 -16.62 10.89 -4.71
CA PRO A 35 -17.26 10.50 -5.97
C PRO A 35 -17.85 11.67 -6.78
N SER A 36 -18.21 12.76 -6.10
CA SER A 36 -18.74 13.98 -6.71
C SER A 36 -17.67 14.94 -7.23
N ASP A 37 -16.38 14.69 -6.96
CA ASP A 37 -15.31 15.56 -7.43
C ASP A 37 -15.18 15.48 -8.96
N ALA A 38 -15.14 16.64 -9.61
CA ALA A 38 -14.91 16.71 -11.04
C ALA A 38 -13.49 16.22 -11.39
N ASN A 39 -13.33 15.62 -12.58
CA ASN A 39 -12.03 15.22 -13.13
C ASN A 39 -11.24 14.23 -12.25
N MET A 40 -11.93 13.34 -11.52
CA MET A 40 -11.32 12.40 -10.57
C MET A 40 -10.09 11.66 -11.13
N GLY A 41 -10.16 11.17 -12.37
CA GLY A 41 -9.02 10.47 -13.01
C GLY A 41 -7.79 11.38 -13.21
N THR A 42 -8.00 12.60 -13.70
CA THR A 42 -6.90 13.58 -13.87
C THR A 42 -6.31 13.99 -12.51
N THR A 43 -7.16 14.19 -11.51
CA THR A 43 -6.70 14.54 -10.16
C THR A 43 -5.93 13.40 -9.52
N LEU A 44 -6.42 12.16 -9.62
CA LEU A 44 -5.73 10.98 -9.12
C LEU A 44 -4.37 10.80 -9.79
N ALA A 45 -4.29 10.97 -11.12
CA ALA A 45 -3.03 10.89 -11.85
C ALA A 45 -2.02 11.95 -11.39
N CYS A 46 -2.46 13.19 -11.14
CA CYS A 46 -1.59 14.21 -10.58
C CYS A 46 -1.10 13.84 -9.16
N ARG A 47 -1.98 13.30 -8.33
CA ARG A 47 -1.67 12.94 -6.94
C ARG A 47 -0.75 11.74 -6.81
N ALA A 48 -0.88 10.78 -7.74
CA ALA A 48 -0.02 9.60 -7.82
C ALA A 48 1.42 9.94 -8.25
N ASN A 49 1.66 11.14 -8.78
CA ASN A 49 3.01 11.62 -9.10
C ASN A 49 3.72 12.10 -7.82
N VAL A 50 4.26 11.15 -7.07
CA VAL A 50 4.99 11.38 -5.82
C VAL A 50 6.51 11.34 -6.03
N GLY A 51 7.27 11.76 -5.03
CA GLY A 51 8.73 11.83 -5.12
C GLY A 51 9.37 10.45 -5.23
N THR A 52 10.49 10.39 -5.95
CA THR A 52 11.33 9.19 -6.15
C THR A 52 12.55 9.16 -5.23
N SER A 53 12.51 9.93 -4.14
CA SER A 53 13.63 10.09 -3.20
C SER A 53 13.44 9.17 -2.00
N GLY A 54 14.54 8.61 -1.49
CA GLY A 54 14.55 7.69 -0.37
C GLY A 54 15.30 6.39 -0.71
N PRO A 55 15.32 5.42 0.21
CA PRO A 55 15.79 4.08 -0.12
C PRO A 55 14.82 3.42 -1.11
N GLY A 56 15.31 2.53 -1.97
CA GLY A 56 14.47 1.73 -2.87
C GLY A 56 13.67 0.62 -2.17
N PHE A 57 13.48 0.72 -0.85
CA PHE A 57 12.68 -0.24 -0.08
C PHE A 57 11.29 0.34 0.13
N GLU A 58 10.27 -0.35 -0.36
CA GLU A 58 8.90 0.11 -0.28
C GLU A 58 8.13 -0.58 0.85
N MET A 59 7.22 0.15 1.49
CA MET A 59 6.54 -0.33 2.71
C MET A 59 5.01 -0.21 2.60
N PRO A 60 4.39 -0.74 1.52
CA PRO A 60 2.98 -0.54 1.25
C PRO A 60 2.06 -0.99 2.39
N LEU A 61 2.36 -2.12 3.06
CA LEU A 61 1.50 -2.63 4.13
C LEU A 61 1.48 -1.65 5.32
N LEU A 62 2.65 -1.30 5.88
CA LEU A 62 2.72 -0.38 7.02
C LEU A 62 2.19 1.01 6.68
N MET A 63 2.47 1.53 5.47
CA MET A 63 1.96 2.85 5.06
C MET A 63 0.43 2.89 5.01
N SER A 64 -0.22 1.81 4.56
CA SER A 64 -1.68 1.73 4.58
C SER A 64 -2.23 1.69 6.01
N LYS A 65 -1.57 0.98 6.93
CA LYS A 65 -1.92 0.95 8.34
C LYS A 65 -1.81 2.34 8.96
N TRP A 66 -0.71 3.06 8.73
CA TRP A 66 -0.53 4.42 9.25
C TRP A 66 -1.55 5.40 8.69
N ALA A 67 -1.86 5.30 7.39
CA ALA A 67 -2.87 6.14 6.75
C ALA A 67 -4.27 5.96 7.36
N LEU A 68 -4.58 4.74 7.83
CA LEU A 68 -5.89 4.34 8.33
C LEU A 68 -5.99 4.28 9.87
N SER A 69 -4.89 4.50 10.59
CA SER A 69 -4.90 4.53 12.06
C SER A 69 -4.23 5.78 12.62
N GLU A 70 -2.89 5.86 12.69
CA GLU A 70 -2.17 7.02 13.24
C GLU A 70 -2.66 8.34 12.65
N ARG A 71 -2.79 8.40 11.32
CA ARG A 71 -3.22 9.61 10.62
C ARG A 71 -4.71 9.89 10.76
N MET A 72 -5.52 8.90 11.09
CA MET A 72 -6.90 9.12 11.49
C MET A 72 -6.97 9.71 12.91
N MET A 73 -6.16 9.19 13.84
CA MET A 73 -6.12 9.61 15.24
C MET A 73 -5.55 11.02 15.44
N ASP A 74 -4.50 11.38 14.71
CA ASP A 74 -3.89 12.73 14.79
C ASP A 74 -4.66 13.80 13.99
N GLY A 75 -5.74 13.39 13.30
CA GLY A 75 -6.59 14.26 12.49
C GLY A 75 -6.08 14.53 11.08
N THR A 76 -4.89 14.06 10.72
CA THR A 76 -4.25 14.33 9.42
C THR A 76 -5.08 13.80 8.25
N ASN A 77 -5.66 12.61 8.36
CA ASN A 77 -6.49 11.95 7.36
C ASN A 77 -7.97 11.89 7.79
N ALA A 78 -8.38 12.66 8.81
CA ALA A 78 -9.74 12.65 9.32
C ALA A 78 -10.79 12.85 8.21
N GLY A 79 -11.87 12.07 8.29
CA GLY A 79 -12.96 12.08 7.31
C GLY A 79 -12.76 11.15 6.10
N PHE A 80 -11.60 10.51 5.96
CA PHE A 80 -11.38 9.52 4.88
C PHE A 80 -12.13 8.21 5.13
N LEU A 81 -11.92 7.61 6.30
CA LEU A 81 -12.55 6.35 6.66
C LEU A 81 -14.02 6.59 7.01
N ARG A 82 -14.91 5.88 6.32
CA ARG A 82 -16.34 5.82 6.62
C ARG A 82 -16.61 4.69 7.62
N ASP A 83 -17.67 4.85 8.40
CA ASP A 83 -18.11 3.93 9.45
C ASP A 83 -18.63 2.60 8.86
N ASP A 84 -19.47 1.89 9.61
CA ASP A 84 -19.82 0.49 9.38
C ASP A 84 -20.58 0.17 8.08
N ASP A 85 -21.09 1.18 7.37
CA ASP A 85 -21.90 1.05 6.14
C ASP A 85 -21.06 1.05 4.84
N ALA A 86 -19.74 1.06 4.96
CA ALA A 86 -18.82 1.14 3.84
C ALA A 86 -17.80 0.00 3.82
N LEU A 87 -17.66 -0.66 2.66
CA LEU A 87 -16.50 -1.48 2.36
C LEU A 87 -15.24 -0.61 2.33
N LEU A 88 -14.18 -1.04 3.03
CA LEU A 88 -12.83 -0.50 2.83
C LEU A 88 -12.15 -1.26 1.68
N GLY A 89 -11.92 -0.59 0.54
CA GLY A 89 -11.11 -1.12 -0.55
C GLY A 89 -9.68 -0.58 -0.48
N VAL A 90 -8.68 -1.46 -0.54
CA VAL A 90 -7.25 -1.09 -0.55
C VAL A 90 -6.58 -1.65 -1.80
N ILE A 91 -5.86 -0.80 -2.53
CA ILE A 91 -5.09 -1.22 -3.70
C ILE A 91 -3.62 -0.97 -3.41
N TYR A 92 -2.82 -2.03 -3.48
CA TYR A 92 -1.36 -1.96 -3.49
C TYR A 92 -0.88 -2.08 -4.93
N LEU A 93 -0.12 -1.09 -5.36
CA LEU A 93 0.54 -1.05 -6.67
C LEU A 93 1.99 -0.68 -6.42
N THR A 94 2.91 -1.60 -6.72
CA THR A 94 4.34 -1.44 -6.44
C THR A 94 5.15 -2.35 -7.37
N ASP A 95 6.36 -1.93 -7.73
CA ASP A 95 7.37 -2.74 -8.41
C ASP A 95 8.34 -3.44 -7.42
N GLU A 96 8.18 -3.22 -6.11
CA GLU A 96 9.04 -3.77 -5.07
C GLU A 96 8.33 -4.81 -4.18
N ASN A 97 9.12 -5.56 -3.43
CA ASN A 97 8.59 -6.38 -2.33
C ASN A 97 8.29 -5.51 -1.10
N ASP A 98 7.33 -5.93 -0.27
CA ASP A 98 7.01 -5.20 0.96
C ASP A 98 8.12 -5.34 2.00
N ALA A 99 8.74 -4.20 2.34
CA ALA A 99 9.80 -4.05 3.32
C ALA A 99 9.33 -3.44 4.66
N SER A 100 8.04 -3.56 4.97
CA SER A 100 7.39 -2.84 6.06
C SER A 100 8.12 -2.97 7.41
N ASN A 101 8.73 -1.86 7.85
CA ASN A 101 9.53 -1.74 9.06
C ASN A 101 9.26 -0.40 9.77
N ASP A 102 8.87 -0.42 11.05
CA ASP A 102 8.63 0.80 11.85
C ASP A 102 9.85 1.27 12.68
N THR A 103 10.99 0.61 12.52
CA THR A 103 12.22 0.88 13.28
C THR A 103 12.95 2.08 12.68
N ASN A 104 13.30 3.06 13.52
CA ASN A 104 14.15 4.17 13.15
C ASN A 104 15.64 3.85 13.27
N ASN A 105 16.48 4.60 12.55
CA ASN A 105 17.95 4.59 12.62
C ASN A 105 18.59 3.26 12.21
N TRP A 106 18.04 2.62 11.18
CA TRP A 106 18.60 1.41 10.60
C TRP A 106 19.79 1.73 9.67
N VAL A 107 20.61 0.72 9.38
CA VAL A 107 21.87 0.87 8.63
C VAL A 107 21.79 0.10 7.33
N ILE A 108 21.98 0.80 6.21
CA ILE A 108 22.21 0.19 4.89
C ILE A 108 23.72 -0.05 4.74
N GLY A 109 24.12 -1.32 4.74
CA GLY A 109 25.51 -1.70 4.47
C GLY A 109 25.90 -1.56 3.00
N THR A 110 27.20 -1.73 2.69
CA THR A 110 27.73 -1.70 1.31
C THR A 110 27.13 -2.73 0.37
N THR A 111 26.47 -3.76 0.91
CA THR A 111 25.76 -4.80 0.15
C THR A 111 24.27 -4.51 -0.03
N GLY A 112 23.78 -3.35 0.42
CA GLY A 112 22.42 -2.86 0.10
C GLY A 112 21.27 -3.71 0.63
N GLY A 113 21.44 -4.38 1.77
CA GLY A 113 20.38 -5.22 2.33
C GLY A 113 19.20 -4.42 2.86
N GLU A 114 17.99 -4.84 2.48
CA GLU A 114 16.73 -4.39 3.07
C GLU A 114 16.73 -4.66 4.58
N PRO A 115 16.30 -3.71 5.42
CA PRO A 115 16.15 -3.97 6.85
C PRO A 115 15.07 -5.05 7.04
N ALA A 116 15.29 -5.99 7.97
CA ALA A 116 14.33 -7.06 8.23
C ALA A 116 12.94 -6.47 8.55
N PRO A 117 11.89 -6.78 7.76
CA PRO A 117 10.55 -6.28 8.03
C PRO A 117 10.07 -6.72 9.41
N ASN A 118 9.41 -5.82 10.14
CA ASN A 118 8.88 -6.10 11.47
C ASN A 118 7.35 -5.98 11.56
N TRP A 119 6.71 -5.56 10.46
CA TRP A 119 5.26 -5.58 10.28
C TRP A 119 4.92 -6.65 9.25
N ASN A 120 4.25 -7.73 9.63
CA ASN A 120 4.06 -8.89 8.76
C ASN A 120 2.74 -8.83 7.99
N PRO A 121 2.61 -9.60 6.88
CA PRO A 121 1.34 -9.78 6.17
C PRO A 121 0.17 -10.17 7.09
N ALA A 122 0.42 -11.04 8.07
CA ALA A 122 -0.58 -11.43 9.06
C ALA A 122 -1.02 -10.26 9.96
N ASP A 123 -0.09 -9.37 10.35
CA ASP A 123 -0.40 -8.19 11.16
C ASP A 123 -1.28 -7.22 10.39
N GLN A 124 -1.03 -7.05 9.09
CA GLN A 124 -1.87 -6.22 8.22
C GLN A 124 -3.30 -6.76 8.10
N VAL A 125 -3.43 -8.07 7.93
CA VAL A 125 -4.73 -8.75 7.85
C VAL A 125 -5.51 -8.57 9.16
N GLN A 126 -4.86 -8.79 10.31
CA GLN A 126 -5.47 -8.55 11.63
C GLN A 126 -5.85 -7.09 11.84
N PHE A 127 -5.02 -6.16 11.37
CA PHE A 127 -5.30 -4.74 11.43
C PHE A 127 -6.60 -4.39 10.68
N PHE A 128 -6.77 -4.85 9.44
CA PHE A 128 -8.01 -4.57 8.70
C PHE A 128 -9.25 -5.23 9.31
N ASP A 129 -9.11 -6.45 9.84
CA ASP A 129 -10.18 -7.13 10.58
C ASP A 129 -10.61 -6.32 11.81
N ALA A 130 -9.65 -5.80 12.58
CA ALA A 130 -9.92 -4.97 13.74
C ALA A 130 -10.51 -3.60 13.33
N LEU A 131 -9.96 -2.97 12.29
CA LEU A 131 -10.37 -1.65 11.82
C LEU A 131 -11.83 -1.65 11.33
N LYS A 132 -12.26 -2.70 10.62
CA LYS A 132 -13.62 -2.82 10.10
C LYS A 132 -14.51 -3.75 10.92
N GLY A 133 -13.98 -4.35 11.99
CA GLY A 133 -14.66 -5.30 12.88
C GLY A 133 -14.94 -6.68 12.28
N ASN A 134 -14.73 -6.88 10.97
CA ASN A 134 -14.93 -8.16 10.29
C ASN A 134 -14.13 -8.25 8.99
N ARG A 135 -13.62 -9.44 8.68
CA ARG A 135 -12.96 -9.81 7.41
C ARG A 135 -13.78 -9.43 6.17
N THR A 136 -15.10 -9.56 6.22
CA THR A 136 -15.98 -9.31 5.07
C THR A 136 -16.23 -7.82 4.78
N LYS A 137 -15.78 -6.91 5.65
CA LYS A 137 -15.98 -5.45 5.53
C LYS A 137 -14.80 -4.70 4.91
N TRP A 138 -13.79 -5.41 4.45
CA TRP A 138 -12.69 -4.85 3.66
C TRP A 138 -12.32 -5.79 2.51
N ALA A 139 -11.76 -5.25 1.45
CA ALA A 139 -11.22 -6.01 0.34
C ALA A 139 -9.92 -5.37 -0.16
N ALA A 140 -9.05 -6.18 -0.74
CA ALA A 140 -7.75 -5.71 -1.23
C ALA A 140 -7.45 -6.17 -2.66
N GLY A 141 -6.61 -5.38 -3.33
CA GLY A 141 -6.08 -5.67 -4.64
C GLY A 141 -4.58 -5.44 -4.65
N VAL A 142 -3.81 -6.41 -5.14
CA VAL A 142 -2.36 -6.26 -5.29
C VAL A 142 -2.03 -6.34 -6.78
N ILE A 143 -1.30 -5.35 -7.28
CA ILE A 143 -0.61 -5.40 -8.57
C ILE A 143 0.88 -5.22 -8.29
N ALA A 144 1.65 -6.30 -8.39
CA ALA A 144 3.08 -6.30 -8.06
C ALA A 144 3.86 -7.37 -8.85
N GLY A 145 5.17 -7.49 -8.63
CA GLY A 145 6.01 -8.48 -9.31
C GLY A 145 5.59 -9.92 -9.00
N ASP A 146 5.38 -10.73 -10.05
CA ASP A 146 5.10 -12.16 -9.96
C ASP A 146 6.34 -12.98 -10.32
N GLY A 147 7.40 -12.78 -9.53
CA GLY A 147 8.77 -13.05 -9.95
C GLY A 147 9.48 -11.78 -10.41
N ASN A 148 10.81 -11.85 -10.47
CA ASN A 148 11.61 -10.75 -11.01
C ASN A 148 11.35 -10.60 -12.51
N CYS A 149 11.05 -9.38 -12.96
CA CYS A 149 10.66 -9.13 -14.33
C CYS A 149 11.00 -7.71 -14.80
N SER A 150 10.89 -7.49 -16.10
CA SER A 150 11.01 -6.17 -16.73
C SER A 150 9.85 -5.99 -17.70
N SER A 151 9.25 -4.80 -17.70
CA SER A 151 8.06 -4.47 -18.50
C SER A 151 8.06 -3.01 -18.94
N ASN A 152 6.97 -2.55 -19.57
CA ASN A 152 6.78 -1.14 -19.90
C ASN A 152 6.69 -0.23 -18.65
N PHE A 153 6.50 -0.80 -17.46
CA PHE A 153 6.51 -0.08 -16.19
C PHE A 153 7.89 -0.05 -15.52
N GLY A 154 8.90 -0.68 -16.13
CA GLY A 154 10.24 -0.83 -15.55
C GLY A 154 10.49 -2.24 -15.03
N ASP A 155 11.55 -2.36 -14.25
CA ASP A 155 11.92 -3.59 -13.56
C ASP A 155 11.08 -3.74 -12.29
N ALA A 156 10.71 -4.97 -11.95
CA ALA A 156 10.02 -5.28 -10.71
C ALA A 156 10.62 -6.50 -10.03
N VAL A 157 10.62 -6.49 -8.71
CA VAL A 157 11.07 -7.59 -7.84
C VAL A 157 9.88 -8.46 -7.46
N ASP A 158 10.13 -9.75 -7.22
CA ASP A 158 9.11 -10.68 -6.74
C ASP A 158 8.49 -10.22 -5.41
N ALA A 159 7.20 -9.94 -5.40
CA ALA A 159 6.48 -9.40 -4.24
C ALA A 159 6.00 -10.50 -3.28
N VAL A 160 6.94 -11.32 -2.80
CA VAL A 160 6.68 -12.50 -1.96
C VAL A 160 5.75 -12.19 -0.77
N ARG A 161 5.98 -11.10 -0.07
CA ARG A 161 5.20 -10.74 1.13
C ARG A 161 3.81 -10.23 0.79
N LEU A 162 3.62 -9.61 -0.38
CA LEU A 162 2.30 -9.21 -0.85
C LEU A 162 1.47 -10.40 -1.35
N LYS A 163 2.12 -11.43 -1.93
CA LYS A 163 1.46 -12.71 -2.25
C LYS A 163 1.00 -13.41 -0.97
N GLU A 164 1.85 -13.47 0.05
CA GLU A 164 1.49 -14.01 1.37
C GLU A 164 0.32 -13.24 1.99
N PHE A 165 0.31 -11.90 1.90
CA PHE A 165 -0.83 -11.08 2.34
C PHE A 165 -2.13 -11.50 1.63
N VAL A 166 -2.13 -11.70 0.31
CA VAL A 166 -3.31 -12.13 -0.44
C VAL A 166 -3.77 -13.54 -0.02
N GLU A 167 -2.85 -14.46 0.20
CA GLU A 167 -3.16 -15.82 0.69
C GLU A 167 -3.84 -15.77 2.07
N LEU A 168 -3.25 -15.05 3.02
CA LEU A 168 -3.80 -14.88 4.38
C LEU A 168 -5.13 -14.11 4.37
N ALA A 169 -5.28 -13.13 3.49
CA ALA A 169 -6.52 -12.38 3.30
C ALA A 169 -7.67 -13.30 2.85
N ASN A 170 -7.37 -14.31 2.03
CA ASN A 170 -8.30 -15.33 1.54
C ASN A 170 -8.36 -16.60 2.41
N GLY A 171 -7.69 -16.58 3.56
CA GLY A 171 -7.76 -17.66 4.53
C GLY A 171 -9.17 -17.84 5.11
N ASN A 172 -9.37 -18.96 5.81
CA ASN A 172 -10.61 -19.25 6.56
C ASN A 172 -11.90 -19.22 5.71
N GLY A 173 -11.80 -19.58 4.43
CA GLY A 173 -12.96 -19.69 3.52
C GLY A 173 -13.49 -18.35 3.02
N THR A 174 -12.69 -17.29 3.06
CA THR A 174 -13.06 -15.96 2.55
C THR A 174 -12.36 -15.65 1.23
N THR A 175 -12.89 -14.70 0.45
CA THR A 175 -12.26 -14.21 -0.78
C THR A 175 -12.23 -12.68 -0.73
N GLN A 176 -11.26 -12.13 -0.01
CA GLN A 176 -11.15 -10.68 0.24
C GLN A 176 -10.10 -9.99 -0.62
N ALA A 177 -9.13 -10.74 -1.16
CA ALA A 177 -8.03 -10.14 -1.89
C ALA A 177 -7.75 -10.84 -3.22
N THR A 178 -7.18 -10.09 -4.16
CA THR A 178 -6.68 -10.62 -5.43
C THR A 178 -5.26 -10.14 -5.69
N PHE A 179 -4.49 -10.97 -6.38
CA PHE A 179 -3.15 -10.65 -6.85
C PHE A 179 -3.16 -10.61 -8.39
N SER A 180 -2.45 -9.66 -8.97
CA SER A 180 -2.21 -9.57 -10.40
C SER A 180 -0.78 -9.12 -10.67
N SER A 181 -0.21 -9.59 -11.76
CA SER A 181 1.19 -9.32 -12.09
C SER A 181 1.36 -7.96 -12.74
N ILE A 182 2.25 -7.12 -12.20
CA ILE A 182 2.69 -5.88 -12.85
C ILE A 182 3.56 -6.16 -14.09
N CYS A 183 4.18 -7.34 -14.14
CA CYS A 183 5.09 -7.78 -15.21
C CYS A 183 4.43 -7.83 -16.59
N ALA A 184 3.10 -7.86 -16.65
CA ALA A 184 2.36 -7.77 -17.90
C ALA A 184 2.60 -6.44 -18.65
N GLY A 185 3.06 -5.38 -17.96
CA GLY A 185 3.24 -4.06 -18.55
C GLY A 185 1.92 -3.37 -18.94
N ASP A 186 0.80 -3.85 -18.38
CA ASP A 186 -0.55 -3.32 -18.55
C ASP A 186 -1.33 -3.51 -17.24
N LEU A 187 -1.90 -2.43 -16.70
CA LEU A 187 -2.69 -2.45 -15.46
C LEU A 187 -4.15 -2.90 -15.70
N THR A 188 -4.62 -2.98 -16.95
CA THR A 188 -6.03 -3.20 -17.29
C THR A 188 -6.57 -4.48 -16.66
N ILE A 189 -5.85 -5.60 -16.81
CA ILE A 189 -6.28 -6.89 -16.25
C ILE A 189 -6.27 -6.85 -14.72
N GLY A 190 -5.21 -6.31 -14.11
CA GLY A 190 -5.09 -6.20 -12.66
C GLY A 190 -6.21 -5.35 -12.06
N LEU A 191 -6.47 -4.17 -12.61
CA LEU A 191 -7.53 -3.27 -12.15
C LEU A 191 -8.93 -3.90 -12.34
N GLN A 192 -9.16 -4.63 -13.43
CA GLN A 192 -10.42 -5.34 -13.64
C GLN A 192 -10.62 -6.47 -12.62
N ASN A 193 -9.58 -7.22 -12.30
CA ASN A 193 -9.64 -8.27 -11.27
C ASN A 193 -9.97 -7.66 -9.90
N ILE A 194 -9.32 -6.55 -9.54
CA ILE A 194 -9.57 -5.82 -8.30
C ILE A 194 -11.01 -5.32 -8.23
N LEU A 195 -11.51 -4.73 -9.33
CA LEU A 195 -12.89 -4.28 -9.40
C LEU A 195 -13.87 -5.44 -9.14
N ASN A 196 -13.64 -6.61 -9.75
CA ASN A 196 -14.47 -7.80 -9.54
C ASN A 196 -14.43 -8.27 -8.07
N THR A 197 -13.24 -8.26 -7.43
CA THR A 197 -13.09 -8.57 -6.00
C THR A 197 -13.88 -7.60 -5.14
N PHE A 198 -13.79 -6.29 -5.40
CA PHE A 198 -14.50 -5.28 -4.63
C PHE A 198 -16.02 -5.37 -4.83
N GLN A 199 -16.48 -5.62 -6.05
CA GLN A 199 -17.89 -5.85 -6.35
C GLN A 199 -18.45 -7.07 -5.61
N THR A 200 -17.67 -8.16 -5.56
CA THR A 200 -18.05 -9.37 -4.82
C THR A 200 -18.14 -9.09 -3.32
N ALA A 201 -17.15 -8.40 -2.76
CA ALA A 201 -17.15 -8.02 -1.35
C ALA A 201 -18.32 -7.07 -1.00
N CYS A 202 -18.61 -6.08 -1.86
CA CYS A 202 -19.77 -5.20 -1.71
C CYS A 202 -21.11 -5.95 -1.77
N GLY A 203 -21.26 -6.91 -2.71
CA GLY A 203 -22.48 -7.72 -2.82
C GLY A 203 -22.76 -8.58 -1.58
N ASN A 204 -21.74 -8.88 -0.80
CA ASN A 204 -21.86 -9.58 0.49
C ASN A 204 -22.22 -8.64 1.66
N ILE A 205 -22.13 -7.31 1.48
CA ILE A 205 -22.63 -6.32 2.43
C ILE A 205 -24.13 -6.15 2.16
N ILE A 206 -24.93 -7.10 2.65
CA ILE A 206 -26.38 -6.93 2.71
C ILE A 206 -26.65 -5.93 3.84
N LEU A 207 -27.20 -4.76 3.46
CA LEU A 207 -27.69 -3.72 4.38
C LEU A 207 -28.85 -4.23 5.25
#